data_AF-A2I7Q1-F1
#
_entry.id   AF-A2I7Q1-F1
#
_cell.length_a   1.000
_cell.length_b   1.000
_cell.length_c   1.000
_cell.angle_alpha   90.00
_cell.angle_beta   90.00
_cell.angle_gamma   90.00
#
_symmetry.space_group_name_H-M   'P 1'
#
loop_
_entity.id
_entity.type
_entity.pdbx_description
1 polymer ?
#
loop_
_entity_poly.entity_id
_entity_poly.type
_entity_poly.pdbx_seq_one_letter_code
_entity_poly.pdbx_strand_id
1 'polypeptide(L)'
;MKFLAIFATVLFAAAASTNEDQWIAFKQTHGKTYKSLLEERTRFGIFQSNLMKIKEHNARYDKGEETYFLGVTRFADLTHGEFKDFLRRQIKNKPRLHATPTVFPEDLEVPDSIDWTEKGAVLDIKDQEDCGSCWAFSATGALEGQNAILNNVRIPLSEQQLLDCSGSYGNGDCDEGGIMSAAFEYVRDYGIEAEESYPYKSIETVCQYDASKTILKIKGYKNVTASEEELRKAVGTIGPISIAMNADPLQLYFGGILSGRGCT
;
A
#
# COMPACT_ATOMS: atom_id res chain seq x y z
N MET A 1 48.80 27.58 -44.60
CA MET A 1 47.33 27.51 -44.65
C MET A 1 46.84 27.04 -43.29
N LYS A 2 46.21 27.91 -42.49
CA LYS A 2 45.68 27.57 -41.16
C LYS A 2 44.26 27.03 -41.33
N PHE A 3 44.03 25.77 -41.01
CA PHE A 3 42.68 25.19 -40.95
C PHE A 3 42.06 25.53 -39.60
N LEU A 4 41.01 26.35 -39.62
CA LEU A 4 40.12 26.57 -38.48
C LEU A 4 39.17 25.38 -38.38
N ALA A 5 39.33 24.55 -37.35
CA ALA A 5 38.34 23.55 -36.98
C ALA A 5 37.24 24.25 -36.18
N ILE A 6 36.05 24.38 -36.78
CA ILE A 6 34.85 24.86 -36.10
C ILE A 6 34.25 23.65 -35.37
N PHE A 7 34.39 23.61 -34.04
CA PHE A 7 33.61 22.69 -33.21
C PHE A 7 32.18 23.22 -33.11
N ALA A 8 31.25 22.58 -33.81
CA ALA A 8 29.83 22.80 -33.61
C ALA A 8 29.41 22.13 -32.30
N THR A 9 29.14 22.92 -31.26
CA THR A 9 28.50 22.46 -30.03
C THR A 9 27.03 22.20 -30.33
N VAL A 10 26.66 20.92 -30.43
CA VAL A 10 25.25 20.50 -30.49
C VAL A 10 24.68 20.59 -29.08
N LEU A 11 23.95 21.68 -28.80
CA LEU A 11 23.10 21.80 -27.62
C LEU A 11 21.89 20.87 -27.82
N PHE A 12 21.87 19.73 -27.14
CA PHE A 12 20.64 18.96 -26.97
C PHE A 12 19.72 19.76 -26.03
N ALA A 13 18.81 20.55 -26.60
CA ALA A 13 17.67 21.05 -25.86
C ALA A 13 16.75 19.86 -25.57
N ALA A 14 16.72 19.40 -24.32
CA ALA A 14 15.66 18.50 -23.87
C ALA A 14 14.34 19.26 -23.98
N ALA A 15 13.54 18.97 -25.01
CA ALA A 15 12.21 19.55 -25.14
C ALA A 15 11.39 19.11 -23.92
N ALA A 16 10.92 20.09 -23.13
CA ALA A 16 10.02 19.80 -22.02
C ALA A 16 8.73 19.18 -22.59
N SER A 17 8.40 17.97 -22.14
CA SER A 17 7.18 17.25 -22.54
C SER A 17 5.94 18.08 -22.22
N THR A 18 5.01 18.21 -23.18
CA THR A 18 3.77 18.96 -22.98
C THR A 18 2.87 18.27 -21.95
N ASN A 19 1.87 18.98 -21.44
CA ASN A 19 0.90 18.36 -20.53
C ASN A 19 0.08 17.27 -21.26
N GLU A 20 -0.18 17.47 -22.56
CA GLU A 20 -0.85 16.51 -23.44
C GLU A 20 -0.02 15.24 -23.62
N ASP A 21 1.28 15.36 -23.86
CA ASP A 21 2.19 14.21 -23.97
C ASP A 21 2.24 13.41 -22.66
N GLN A 22 2.35 14.11 -21.52
CA GLN A 22 2.33 13.49 -20.19
C GLN A 22 0.98 12.81 -19.90
N TRP A 23 -0.13 13.38 -20.38
CA TRP A 23 -1.45 12.77 -20.24
C TRP A 23 -1.60 11.48 -21.05
N ILE A 24 -1.13 11.49 -22.30
CA ILE A 24 -1.14 10.29 -23.15
C ILE A 24 -0.31 9.18 -22.50
N ALA A 25 0.90 9.51 -22.03
CA ALA A 25 1.77 8.57 -21.32
C ALA A 25 1.11 8.06 -20.03
N PHE A 26 0.55 8.95 -19.21
CA PHE A 26 -0.18 8.58 -17.98
C PHE A 26 -1.29 7.57 -18.26
N LYS A 27 -2.14 7.83 -19.26
CA LYS A 27 -3.23 6.90 -19.62
C LYS A 27 -2.71 5.54 -20.08
N GLN A 28 -1.63 5.52 -20.86
CA GLN A 28 -1.02 4.28 -21.33
C GLN A 28 -0.39 3.48 -20.17
N THR A 29 0.43 4.14 -19.35
CA THR A 29 1.13 3.52 -18.21
C THR A 29 0.15 2.93 -17.18
N HIS A 30 -0.97 3.60 -16.93
CA HIS A 30 -1.93 3.19 -15.90
C HIS A 30 -3.24 2.60 -16.47
N GLY A 31 -3.26 2.25 -17.76
CA GLY A 31 -4.41 1.61 -18.40
C GLY A 31 -5.72 2.41 -18.29
N LYS A 32 -5.65 3.74 -18.30
CA LYS A 32 -6.82 4.60 -18.03
C LYS A 32 -7.74 4.68 -19.25
N THR A 33 -9.01 4.38 -19.00
CA THR A 33 -10.12 4.56 -19.94
C THR A 33 -11.25 5.31 -19.26
N TYR A 34 -11.91 6.23 -19.97
CA TYR A 34 -13.00 7.06 -19.44
C TYR A 34 -14.30 6.81 -20.20
N LYS A 35 -15.44 6.96 -19.52
CA LYS A 35 -16.77 6.63 -20.06
C LYS A 35 -17.21 7.61 -21.15
N SER A 36 -16.65 8.82 -21.16
CA SER A 36 -16.97 9.85 -22.14
C SER A 36 -15.82 10.84 -22.34
N LEU A 37 -15.85 11.55 -23.48
CA LEU A 37 -14.93 12.67 -23.74
C LEU A 37 -15.06 13.79 -22.70
N LEU A 38 -16.25 13.98 -22.12
CA LEU A 38 -16.47 14.96 -21.06
C LEU A 38 -15.75 14.54 -19.77
N GLU A 39 -15.86 13.28 -19.37
CA GLU A 39 -15.12 12.74 -18.23
C GLU A 39 -13.61 12.82 -18.46
N GLU A 40 -13.14 12.42 -19.65
CA GLU A 40 -11.72 12.50 -19.98
C GLU A 40 -11.18 13.93 -19.88
N ARG A 41 -11.94 14.93 -20.36
CA ARG A 41 -11.58 16.34 -20.23
C ARG A 41 -11.49 16.77 -18.77
N THR A 42 -12.45 16.36 -17.93
CA THR A 42 -12.41 16.62 -16.48
C THR A 42 -11.18 16.00 -15.83
N ARG A 43 -10.91 14.72 -16.13
CA ARG A 43 -9.77 13.97 -15.59
C ARG A 43 -8.44 14.57 -16.02
N PHE A 44 -8.34 15.04 -17.27
CA PHE A 44 -7.15 15.76 -17.74
C PHE A 44 -6.94 17.08 -16.99
N GLY A 45 -7.99 17.85 -16.71
CA GLY A 45 -7.88 19.08 -15.90
C GLY A 45 -7.41 18.81 -14.46
N ILE A 46 -7.90 17.73 -13.84
CA ILE A 46 -7.43 17.27 -12.53
C ILE A 46 -5.95 16.87 -12.59
N PHE A 47 -5.57 16.09 -13.60
CA PHE A 47 -4.19 15.68 -13.85
C PHE A 47 -3.25 16.88 -13.99
N GLN A 48 -3.62 17.90 -14.77
CA GLN A 48 -2.85 19.14 -14.91
C GLN A 48 -2.67 19.86 -13.57
N SER A 49 -3.72 19.89 -12.74
CA SER A 49 -3.68 20.50 -11.41
C SER A 49 -2.72 19.73 -10.48
N ASN A 50 -2.72 18.39 -10.54
CA ASN A 50 -1.81 17.56 -9.76
C ASN A 50 -0.37 17.63 -10.28
N LEU A 51 -0.13 17.77 -11.59
CA LEU A 51 1.20 18.05 -12.13
C LEU A 51 1.79 19.36 -11.59
N MET A 52 0.96 20.40 -11.42
CA MET A 52 1.39 21.66 -10.82
C MET A 52 1.81 21.46 -9.36
N LYS A 53 1.02 20.74 -8.57
CA LYS A 53 1.37 20.38 -7.18
C LYS A 53 2.68 19.62 -7.09
N ILE A 54 2.89 18.63 -7.98
CA ILE A 54 4.13 17.86 -8.05
C ILE A 54 5.33 18.79 -8.30
N LYS A 55 5.23 19.68 -9.29
CA LYS A 55 6.31 20.63 -9.63
C LYS A 55 6.63 21.57 -8.47
N GLU A 56 5.61 22.14 -7.83
CA GLU A 56 5.79 23.07 -6.70
C GLU A 56 6.40 22.38 -5.48
N HIS A 57 5.93 21.17 -5.16
CA HIS A 57 6.49 20.37 -4.06
C HIS A 57 7.93 19.97 -4.33
N ASN A 58 8.22 19.47 -5.53
CA ASN A 58 9.56 19.00 -5.87
C ASN A 58 10.57 20.17 -5.94
N ALA A 59 10.13 21.38 -6.32
CA ALA A 59 10.98 22.57 -6.23
C ALA A 59 11.39 22.93 -4.78
N ARG A 60 10.60 22.53 -3.76
CA ARG A 60 10.97 22.64 -2.34
C ARG A 60 11.85 21.49 -1.90
N TYR A 61 11.56 20.27 -2.37
CA TYR A 61 12.41 19.10 -2.15
C TYR A 61 13.84 19.33 -2.67
N ASP A 62 14.00 19.88 -3.87
CA ASP A 62 15.31 20.19 -4.48
C ASP A 62 16.12 21.22 -3.67
N LYS A 63 15.44 22.02 -2.84
CA LYS A 63 16.06 22.99 -1.91
C LYS A 63 16.31 22.41 -0.52
N GLY A 64 15.92 21.17 -0.25
CA GLY A 64 16.01 20.53 1.06
C GLY A 64 14.94 20.99 2.06
N GLU A 65 13.88 21.67 1.60
CA GLU A 65 12.78 22.14 2.46
C GLU A 65 11.75 21.00 2.74
N GLU A 66 11.76 19.96 1.91
CA GLU A 66 10.96 18.75 2.03
C GLU A 66 11.86 17.50 2.06
N THR A 67 11.44 16.45 2.75
CA THR A 67 12.19 15.19 2.90
C THR A 67 11.76 14.09 1.93
N TYR A 68 10.75 14.37 1.12
CA TYR A 68 10.18 13.45 0.13
C TYR A 68 9.75 14.21 -1.12
N PHE A 69 9.59 13.48 -2.21
CA PHE A 69 9.18 14.03 -3.50
C PHE A 69 7.91 13.34 -4.02
N LEU A 70 7.16 14.10 -4.82
CA LEU A 70 5.93 13.65 -5.45
C LEU A 70 6.20 13.22 -6.90
N GLY A 71 5.28 12.44 -7.45
CA GLY A 71 5.34 11.97 -8.82
C GLY A 71 3.97 11.61 -9.36
N VAL A 72 3.93 11.28 -10.65
CA VAL A 72 2.70 10.83 -11.30
C VAL A 72 2.44 9.38 -10.89
N THR A 73 1.40 9.17 -10.08
CA THR A 73 0.90 7.86 -9.64
C THR A 73 -0.38 7.50 -10.39
N ARG A 74 -0.90 6.27 -10.22
CA ARG A 74 -2.22 5.87 -10.77
C ARG A 74 -3.39 6.75 -10.29
N PHE A 75 -3.18 7.58 -9.27
CA PHE A 75 -4.18 8.47 -8.66
C PHE A 75 -4.04 9.94 -9.11
N ALA A 76 -3.14 10.23 -10.07
CA ALA A 76 -2.88 11.59 -10.52
C ALA A 76 -4.07 12.26 -11.24
N ASP A 77 -5.08 11.49 -11.68
CA ASP A 77 -6.33 11.96 -12.26
C ASP A 77 -7.49 12.08 -11.24
N LEU A 78 -7.22 11.86 -9.96
CA LEU A 78 -8.18 12.04 -8.86
C LEU A 78 -7.99 13.39 -8.17
N THR A 79 -9.10 14.00 -7.77
CA THR A 79 -9.07 15.07 -6.78
C THR A 79 -8.66 14.51 -5.41
N HIS A 80 -8.19 15.38 -4.52
CA HIS A 80 -7.87 14.96 -3.15
C HIS A 80 -9.09 14.40 -2.41
N GLY A 81 -10.29 14.97 -2.68
CA GLY A 81 -11.55 14.46 -2.14
C GLY A 81 -11.87 13.04 -2.60
N GLU A 82 -11.79 12.78 -3.92
CA GLU A 82 -11.98 11.44 -4.47
C GLU A 82 -10.97 10.43 -3.90
N PHE A 83 -9.69 10.81 -3.78
CA PHE A 83 -8.68 9.95 -3.17
C PHE A 83 -8.97 9.68 -1.69
N LYS A 84 -9.43 10.70 -0.94
CA LYS A 84 -9.80 10.53 0.47
C LYS A 84 -11.03 9.63 0.64
N ASP A 85 -12.01 9.75 -0.24
CA ASP A 85 -13.20 8.89 -0.19
C ASP A 85 -12.86 7.43 -0.55
N PHE A 86 -11.88 7.22 -1.42
CA PHE A 86 -11.27 5.90 -1.64
C PHE A 86 -10.64 5.32 -0.37
N LEU A 87 -9.93 6.14 0.43
CA LEU A 87 -9.27 5.71 1.67
C LEU A 87 -10.21 5.50 2.88
N ARG A 88 -11.39 6.12 2.88
CA ARG A 88 -12.32 6.16 4.04
C ARG A 88 -13.16 4.91 4.25
N ARG A 89 -12.93 3.85 3.46
CA ARG A 89 -13.62 2.56 3.55
C ARG A 89 -13.05 1.76 4.72
N GLN A 90 -13.49 2.12 5.92
CA GLN A 90 -13.03 1.58 7.21
C GLN A 90 -14.22 1.38 8.14
N ILE A 91 -14.26 0.24 8.83
CA ILE A 91 -15.38 -0.10 9.70
C ILE A 91 -15.51 0.93 10.83
N LYS A 92 -16.72 1.48 11.00
CA LYS A 92 -17.01 2.48 12.04
C LYS A 92 -17.03 1.87 13.44
N ASN A 93 -17.59 0.68 13.56
CA ASN A 93 -17.72 -0.06 14.81
C ASN A 93 -16.71 -1.20 14.82
N LYS A 94 -15.54 -0.95 15.42
CA LYS A 94 -14.51 -2.00 15.54
C LYS A 94 -15.03 -3.12 16.46
N PRO A 95 -14.91 -4.40 16.07
CA PRO A 95 -15.28 -5.50 16.94
C PRO A 95 -14.44 -5.48 18.22
N ARG A 96 -15.02 -5.97 19.32
CA ARG A 96 -14.28 -6.18 20.57
C ARG A 96 -13.47 -7.46 20.45
N LEU A 97 -12.19 -7.31 20.18
CA LEU A 97 -11.29 -8.44 19.98
C LEU A 97 -10.46 -8.71 21.23
N HIS A 98 -10.14 -9.98 21.47
CA HIS A 98 -9.45 -10.45 22.68
C HIS A 98 -7.94 -10.58 22.46
N ALA A 99 -7.30 -9.52 21.96
CA ALA A 99 -5.86 -9.48 21.76
C ALA A 99 -5.15 -8.96 23.01
N THR A 100 -4.14 -9.71 23.48
CA THR A 100 -3.29 -9.24 24.58
C THR A 100 -2.24 -8.27 24.04
N PRO A 101 -2.11 -7.06 24.62
CA PRO A 101 -0.98 -6.18 24.34
C PRO A 101 0.33 -6.89 24.69
N THR A 102 1.35 -6.67 23.89
CA THR A 102 2.72 -7.10 24.20
C THR A 102 3.57 -5.88 24.53
N VAL A 103 4.36 -6.04 25.58
CA VAL A 103 5.44 -5.14 25.97
C VAL A 103 6.71 -5.96 25.93
N PHE A 104 7.70 -5.48 25.19
CA PHE A 104 9.00 -6.12 25.05
C PHE A 104 9.93 -5.67 26.19
N PRO A 105 10.90 -6.51 26.61
CA PRO A 105 11.91 -6.10 27.58
C PRO A 105 12.60 -4.79 27.19
N GLU A 106 12.99 -3.98 28.18
CA GLU A 106 13.70 -2.71 27.93
C GLU A 106 15.09 -2.95 27.34
N ASP A 107 15.75 -4.03 27.76
CA ASP A 107 17.09 -4.45 27.35
C ASP A 107 17.08 -5.39 26.13
N LEU A 108 15.95 -5.51 25.42
CA LEU A 108 15.88 -6.32 24.21
C LEU A 108 16.84 -5.78 23.15
N GLU A 109 17.79 -6.60 22.72
CA GLU A 109 18.66 -6.27 21.60
C GLU A 109 17.86 -6.26 20.29
N VAL A 110 17.94 -5.14 19.57
CA VAL A 110 17.23 -4.92 18.31
C VAL A 110 18.23 -4.32 17.32
N PRO A 111 18.27 -4.79 16.06
CA PRO A 111 19.13 -4.21 15.03
C PRO A 111 18.88 -2.72 14.83
N ASP A 112 19.94 -1.95 14.57
CA ASP A 112 19.84 -0.52 14.23
C ASP A 112 19.08 -0.30 12.92
N SER A 113 19.13 -1.26 12.00
CA SER A 113 18.36 -1.28 10.76
C SER A 113 17.95 -2.71 10.37
N ILE A 114 16.78 -2.83 9.75
CA ILE A 114 16.28 -4.10 9.20
C ILE A 114 15.42 -3.84 7.98
N ASP A 115 15.59 -4.67 6.95
CA ASP A 115 14.69 -4.75 5.80
C ASP A 115 14.28 -6.22 5.61
N TRP A 116 13.00 -6.51 5.88
CA TRP A 116 12.45 -7.85 5.75
C TRP A 116 12.33 -8.32 4.29
N THR A 117 12.39 -7.41 3.32
CA THR A 117 12.45 -7.74 1.89
C THR A 117 13.77 -8.43 1.57
N GLU A 118 14.89 -7.86 2.04
CA GLU A 118 16.23 -8.47 1.89
C GLU A 118 16.37 -9.78 2.67
N LYS A 119 15.64 -9.93 3.77
CA LYS A 119 15.56 -11.19 4.54
C LYS A 119 14.61 -12.22 3.93
N GLY A 120 13.88 -11.86 2.88
CA GLY A 120 12.97 -12.77 2.20
C GLY A 120 11.65 -13.05 2.94
N ALA A 121 11.24 -12.16 3.84
CA ALA A 121 9.97 -12.23 4.56
C ALA A 121 8.91 -11.26 4.01
N VAL A 122 9.17 -10.63 2.87
CA VAL A 122 8.19 -9.84 2.13
C VAL A 122 8.08 -10.43 0.72
N LEU A 123 6.85 -10.69 0.29
CA LEU A 123 6.52 -11.17 -1.06
C LEU A 123 6.26 -9.99 -1.99
N ASP A 124 5.93 -10.28 -3.26
CA ASP A 124 5.66 -9.25 -4.25
C ASP A 124 4.50 -8.32 -3.83
N ILE A 125 4.63 -7.04 -4.19
CA ILE A 125 3.61 -6.02 -3.92
C ILE A 125 2.35 -6.36 -4.72
N LYS A 126 1.20 -6.31 -4.05
CA LYS A 126 -0.13 -6.56 -4.63
C LYS A 126 -0.93 -5.25 -4.80
N ASP A 127 -2.05 -5.30 -5.52
CA ASP A 127 -2.94 -4.16 -5.76
C ASP A 127 -4.36 -4.48 -5.29
N GLN A 128 -4.90 -3.66 -4.39
CA GLN A 128 -6.27 -3.81 -3.88
C GLN A 128 -7.34 -3.31 -4.87
N GLU A 129 -6.91 -2.59 -5.91
CA GLU A 129 -7.76 -1.94 -6.91
C GLU A 129 -8.80 -0.99 -6.28
N ASP A 130 -10.06 -1.00 -6.75
CA ASP A 130 -11.12 -0.10 -6.26
C ASP A 130 -11.93 -0.67 -5.09
N CYS A 131 -11.28 -1.45 -4.22
CA CYS A 131 -11.89 -2.09 -3.06
C CYS A 131 -11.19 -1.65 -1.77
N GLY A 132 -11.98 -1.36 -0.72
CA GLY A 132 -11.53 -1.01 0.63
C GLY A 132 -10.95 -2.19 1.44
N SER A 133 -10.22 -3.10 0.78
CA SER A 133 -9.69 -4.34 1.34
C SER A 133 -8.27 -4.22 1.87
N CYS A 134 -7.72 -3.01 2.05
CA CYS A 134 -6.35 -2.79 2.54
C CYS A 134 -6.02 -3.55 3.84
N TRP A 135 -7.03 -3.77 4.69
CA TRP A 135 -6.94 -4.57 5.91
C TRP A 135 -6.64 -6.06 5.62
N ALA A 136 -7.20 -6.62 4.55
CA ALA A 136 -6.95 -8.00 4.13
C ALA A 136 -5.50 -8.14 3.64
N PHE A 137 -5.05 -7.22 2.78
CA PHE A 137 -3.65 -7.16 2.31
C PHE A 137 -2.66 -6.95 3.46
N SER A 138 -3.00 -6.11 4.44
CA SER A 138 -2.17 -5.89 5.62
C SER A 138 -2.08 -7.17 6.47
N ALA A 139 -3.17 -7.92 6.60
CA ALA A 139 -3.20 -9.17 7.35
C ALA A 139 -2.42 -10.28 6.62
N THR A 140 -2.68 -10.51 5.33
CA THR A 140 -1.97 -11.52 4.53
C THR A 140 -0.48 -11.23 4.48
N GLY A 141 -0.05 -9.98 4.26
CA GLY A 141 1.38 -9.63 4.24
C GLY A 141 2.12 -9.94 5.55
N ALA A 142 1.48 -9.70 6.70
CA ALA A 142 2.06 -10.09 8.00
C ALA A 142 2.10 -11.61 8.19
N LEU A 143 1.05 -12.32 7.76
CA LEU A 143 0.97 -13.79 7.83
C LEU A 143 2.00 -14.45 6.90
N GLU A 144 2.13 -13.96 5.67
CA GLU A 144 3.14 -14.37 4.68
C GLU A 144 4.54 -14.18 5.24
N GLY A 145 4.81 -13.02 5.84
CA GLY A 145 6.11 -12.74 6.46
C GLY A 145 6.44 -13.69 7.61
N GLN A 146 5.46 -13.96 8.50
CA GLN A 146 5.65 -14.95 9.56
C GLN A 146 5.85 -16.37 9.00
N ASN A 147 5.12 -16.75 7.95
CA ASN A 147 5.26 -18.06 7.32
C ASN A 147 6.63 -18.24 6.64
N ALA A 148 7.14 -17.17 6.02
CA ALA A 148 8.47 -17.13 5.45
C ALA A 148 9.56 -17.27 6.53
N ILE A 149 9.42 -16.54 7.65
CA ILE A 149 10.40 -16.57 8.75
C ILE A 149 10.41 -17.92 9.48
N LEU A 150 9.24 -18.44 9.84
CA LEU A 150 9.13 -19.60 10.72
C LEU A 150 9.16 -20.94 9.98
N ASN A 151 8.58 -20.99 8.78
CA ASN A 151 8.39 -22.24 8.04
C ASN A 151 9.18 -22.28 6.73
N ASN A 152 9.85 -21.19 6.34
CA ASN A 152 10.51 -21.05 5.04
C ASN A 152 9.55 -21.28 3.86
N VAL A 153 8.28 -20.89 4.03
CA VAL A 153 7.23 -21.01 2.99
C VAL A 153 6.88 -19.62 2.49
N ARG A 154 7.03 -19.43 1.16
CA ARG A 154 6.82 -18.15 0.47
C ARG A 154 5.72 -18.29 -0.57
N ILE A 155 4.50 -18.49 -0.09
CA ILE A 155 3.30 -18.63 -0.92
C ILE A 155 2.38 -17.44 -0.62
N PRO A 156 1.94 -16.67 -1.64
CA PRO A 156 0.95 -15.62 -1.43
C PRO A 156 -0.36 -16.18 -0.87
N LEU A 157 -0.91 -15.53 0.14
CA LEU A 157 -2.17 -15.89 0.80
C LEU A 157 -3.34 -15.11 0.19
N SER A 158 -4.54 -15.70 0.26
CA SER A 158 -5.75 -15.14 -0.35
C SER A 158 -6.34 -13.99 0.46
N GLU A 159 -6.27 -12.77 -0.06
CA GLU A 159 -7.05 -11.65 0.46
C GLU A 159 -8.55 -11.85 0.21
N GLN A 160 -8.91 -12.50 -0.89
CA GLN A 160 -10.31 -12.74 -1.26
C GLN A 160 -11.04 -13.60 -0.24
N GLN A 161 -10.39 -14.64 0.29
CA GLN A 161 -10.98 -15.46 1.35
C GLN A 161 -11.27 -14.62 2.59
N LEU A 162 -10.38 -13.69 2.96
CA LEU A 162 -10.63 -12.81 4.09
C LEU A 162 -11.82 -11.89 3.81
N LEU A 163 -11.85 -11.27 2.64
CA LEU A 163 -12.94 -10.40 2.20
C LEU A 163 -14.29 -11.13 2.23
N ASP A 164 -14.36 -12.35 1.70
CA ASP A 164 -15.63 -13.08 1.54
C ASP A 164 -16.09 -13.81 2.82
N CYS A 165 -15.17 -14.23 3.68
CA CYS A 165 -15.48 -15.19 4.74
C CYS A 165 -15.34 -14.65 6.18
N SER A 166 -14.70 -13.49 6.38
CA SER A 166 -14.46 -12.97 7.74
C SER A 166 -15.55 -12.02 8.24
N GLY A 167 -16.68 -11.91 7.53
CA GLY A 167 -17.80 -11.04 7.91
C GLY A 167 -18.34 -11.32 9.33
N SER A 168 -18.42 -12.59 9.74
CA SER A 168 -18.86 -12.96 11.09
C SER A 168 -17.89 -12.53 12.21
N TYR A 169 -16.66 -12.14 11.86
CA TYR A 169 -15.66 -11.60 12.78
C TYR A 169 -15.68 -10.07 12.84
N GLY A 170 -16.59 -9.43 12.09
CA GLY A 170 -16.79 -7.98 12.09
C GLY A 170 -15.99 -7.22 11.02
N ASN A 171 -15.40 -7.92 10.05
CA ASN A 171 -14.97 -7.28 8.80
C ASN A 171 -16.18 -7.06 7.89
N GLY A 172 -16.08 -6.08 7.01
CA GLY A 172 -17.09 -5.79 6.00
C GLY A 172 -16.54 -5.97 4.58
N ASP A 173 -17.33 -5.50 3.63
CA ASP A 173 -17.06 -5.59 2.20
C ASP A 173 -16.06 -4.52 1.71
N CYS A 174 -16.01 -4.31 0.40
CA CYS A 174 -15.17 -3.30 -0.22
C CYS A 174 -15.51 -1.85 0.15
N ASP A 175 -16.70 -1.57 0.67
CA ASP A 175 -17.17 -0.22 1.02
C ASP A 175 -17.08 0.03 2.52
N GLU A 176 -17.34 -0.99 3.32
CA GLU A 176 -17.22 -0.93 4.78
C GLU A 176 -15.78 -1.09 5.26
N GLY A 177 -14.96 -1.86 4.55
CA GLY A 177 -13.59 -2.18 4.94
C GLY A 177 -13.52 -3.16 6.11
N GLY A 178 -12.43 -3.14 6.88
CA GLY A 178 -12.20 -4.14 7.91
C GLY A 178 -10.96 -3.86 8.75
N ILE A 179 -10.61 -4.79 9.63
CA ILE A 179 -9.42 -4.72 10.47
C ILE A 179 -8.64 -6.03 10.50
N MET A 180 -7.32 -5.91 10.53
CA MET A 180 -6.38 -7.04 10.45
C MET A 180 -6.57 -8.03 11.59
N SER A 181 -6.89 -7.54 12.80
CA SER A 181 -7.08 -8.39 13.97
C SER A 181 -8.32 -9.29 13.89
N ALA A 182 -9.40 -8.85 13.25
CA ALA A 182 -10.56 -9.71 12.96
C ALA A 182 -10.21 -10.77 11.91
N ALA A 183 -9.40 -10.40 10.91
CA ALA A 183 -8.86 -11.35 9.95
C ALA A 183 -7.98 -12.41 10.63
N PHE A 184 -7.12 -12.01 11.56
CA PHE A 184 -6.29 -12.95 12.34
C PHE A 184 -7.13 -13.90 13.19
N GLU A 185 -8.25 -13.46 13.78
CA GLU A 185 -9.17 -14.35 14.50
C GLU A 185 -9.80 -15.38 13.56
N TYR A 186 -10.24 -14.97 12.37
CA TYR A 186 -10.73 -15.89 11.35
C TYR A 186 -9.66 -16.93 10.95
N VAL A 187 -8.43 -16.49 10.65
CA VAL A 187 -7.33 -17.38 10.27
C VAL A 187 -6.90 -18.30 11.42
N ARG A 188 -7.07 -17.88 12.68
CA ARG A 188 -6.86 -18.76 13.84
C ARG A 188 -7.88 -19.90 13.86
N ASP A 189 -9.14 -19.62 13.56
CA ASP A 189 -10.24 -20.58 13.70
C ASP A 189 -10.36 -21.51 12.49
N TYR A 190 -10.23 -20.98 11.28
CA TYR A 190 -10.39 -21.71 10.02
C TYR A 190 -9.04 -22.01 9.34
N GLY A 191 -8.17 -21.01 9.26
CA GLY A 191 -6.97 -21.03 8.43
C GLY A 191 -7.16 -20.23 7.14
N ILE A 192 -6.16 -20.25 6.27
CA ILE A 192 -6.14 -19.47 5.03
C ILE A 192 -5.54 -20.27 3.87
N GLU A 193 -6.13 -20.10 2.70
CA GLU A 193 -5.76 -20.68 1.41
C GLU A 193 -4.70 -19.80 0.71
N ALA A 194 -4.08 -20.34 -0.34
CA ALA A 194 -3.21 -19.57 -1.21
C ALA A 194 -4.03 -18.65 -2.14
N GLU A 195 -3.41 -17.55 -2.58
CA GLU A 195 -3.96 -16.68 -3.61
C GLU A 195 -4.29 -17.46 -4.90
N GLU A 196 -3.46 -18.44 -5.27
CA GLU A 196 -3.69 -19.28 -6.44
C GLU A 196 -4.99 -20.11 -6.33
N SER A 197 -5.31 -20.62 -5.14
CA SER A 197 -6.52 -21.42 -4.90
C SER A 197 -7.79 -20.59 -4.73
N TYR A 198 -7.65 -19.34 -4.29
CA TYR A 198 -8.76 -18.41 -4.07
C TYR A 198 -8.34 -16.98 -4.50
N PRO A 199 -8.38 -16.68 -5.82
CA PRO A 199 -7.83 -15.43 -6.35
C PRO A 199 -8.64 -14.19 -6.01
N TYR A 200 -7.94 -13.06 -5.89
CA TYR A 200 -8.50 -11.73 -5.65
C TYR A 200 -9.32 -11.21 -6.84
N LYS A 201 -10.49 -10.65 -6.51
CA LYS A 201 -11.50 -10.16 -7.47
C LYS A 201 -11.87 -8.69 -7.24
N SER A 202 -11.35 -8.05 -6.19
CA SER A 202 -11.68 -6.66 -5.82
C SER A 202 -13.18 -6.39 -5.66
N ILE A 203 -13.92 -7.40 -5.21
CA ILE A 203 -15.33 -7.32 -4.86
C ILE A 203 -15.64 -8.44 -3.86
N GLU A 204 -16.51 -8.19 -2.90
CA GLU A 204 -17.00 -9.25 -2.03
C GLU A 204 -17.83 -10.25 -2.86
N THR A 205 -17.55 -11.53 -2.68
CA THR A 205 -18.31 -12.63 -3.26
C THR A 205 -18.78 -13.60 -2.18
N VAL A 206 -19.52 -14.63 -2.58
CA VAL A 206 -19.92 -15.68 -1.64
C VAL A 206 -18.68 -16.42 -1.15
N CYS A 207 -18.51 -16.57 0.17
CA CYS A 207 -17.43 -17.35 0.75
C CYS A 207 -17.34 -18.76 0.14
N GLN A 208 -16.19 -19.05 -0.49
CA GLN A 208 -15.89 -20.35 -1.14
C GLN A 208 -14.80 -21.13 -0.41
N TYR A 209 -14.60 -20.85 0.88
CA TYR A 209 -13.55 -21.47 1.67
C TYR A 209 -13.61 -23.01 1.62
N ASP A 210 -12.46 -23.61 1.31
CA ASP A 210 -12.25 -25.06 1.29
C ASP A 210 -11.17 -25.44 2.31
N ALA A 211 -11.60 -26.10 3.39
CA ALA A 211 -10.70 -26.55 4.46
C ALA A 211 -9.59 -27.48 3.96
N SER A 212 -9.79 -28.22 2.85
CA SER A 212 -8.78 -29.10 2.28
C SER A 212 -7.64 -28.34 1.58
N LYS A 213 -7.84 -27.06 1.25
CA LYS A 213 -6.85 -26.18 0.60
C LYS A 213 -6.17 -25.21 1.56
N THR A 214 -6.45 -25.32 2.86
CA THR A 214 -5.81 -24.49 3.89
C THR A 214 -4.31 -24.76 3.93
N ILE A 215 -3.49 -23.71 3.73
CA ILE A 215 -2.02 -23.80 3.73
C ILE A 215 -1.38 -23.16 4.96
N LEU A 216 -2.12 -22.31 5.69
CA LEU A 216 -1.62 -21.68 6.90
C LEU A 216 -2.74 -21.56 7.94
N LYS A 217 -2.38 -21.79 9.20
CA LYS A 217 -3.24 -21.55 10.37
C LYS A 217 -2.39 -20.98 11.50
N ILE A 218 -2.89 -19.97 12.19
CA ILE A 218 -2.17 -19.34 13.30
C ILE A 218 -2.70 -19.80 14.65
N LYS A 219 -1.86 -19.73 15.68
CA LYS A 219 -2.27 -19.99 17.07
C LYS A 219 -2.94 -18.78 17.71
N GLY A 220 -2.68 -17.59 17.17
CA GLY A 220 -3.20 -16.31 17.67
C GLY A 220 -2.36 -15.16 17.16
N TYR A 221 -2.63 -13.97 17.69
CA TYR A 221 -1.95 -12.72 17.36
C TYR A 221 -1.82 -11.86 18.63
N LYS A 222 -0.97 -10.85 18.56
CA LYS A 222 -0.70 -9.91 19.66
C LYS A 222 -0.81 -8.49 19.14
N ASN A 223 -1.25 -7.57 20.01
CA ASN A 223 -1.19 -6.15 19.70
C ASN A 223 0.13 -5.57 20.20
N VAL A 224 0.82 -4.82 19.34
CA VAL A 224 1.92 -3.98 19.79
C VAL A 224 1.32 -2.76 20.49
N THR A 225 1.89 -2.40 21.64
CA THR A 225 1.48 -1.20 22.36
C THR A 225 1.72 0.04 21.48
N ALA A 226 0.88 1.07 21.57
CA ALA A 226 0.96 2.28 20.73
C ALA A 226 2.21 3.13 21.03
N SER A 227 3.37 2.65 20.61
CA SER A 227 4.69 3.24 20.81
C SER A 227 5.59 2.85 19.62
N GLU A 228 6.29 3.83 19.05
CA GLU A 228 7.28 3.57 17.99
C GLU A 228 8.43 2.69 18.49
N GLU A 229 8.80 2.78 19.77
CA GLU A 229 9.85 1.93 20.35
C GLU A 229 9.40 0.46 20.44
N GLU A 230 8.14 0.23 20.83
CA GLU A 230 7.60 -1.14 20.87
C GLU A 230 7.38 -1.69 19.45
N LEU A 231 7.03 -0.83 18.49
CA LEU A 231 6.97 -1.20 17.08
C LEU A 231 8.37 -1.52 16.52
N ARG A 232 9.39 -0.73 16.87
CA ARG A 232 10.79 -0.97 16.48
C ARG A 232 11.26 -2.33 16.99
N LYS A 233 10.99 -2.65 18.26
CA LYS A 233 11.27 -3.97 18.86
C LYS A 233 10.53 -5.09 18.14
N ALA A 234 9.23 -4.93 17.87
CA ALA A 234 8.44 -5.91 17.14
C ALA A 234 8.99 -6.15 15.73
N VAL A 235 9.22 -5.10 14.96
CA VAL A 235 9.75 -5.20 13.59
C VAL A 235 11.14 -5.83 13.59
N GLY A 236 12.03 -5.41 14.49
CA GLY A 236 13.42 -5.89 14.49
C GLY A 236 13.60 -7.32 15.01
N THR A 237 12.63 -7.88 15.72
CA THR A 237 12.77 -9.22 16.33
C THR A 237 11.71 -10.24 15.92
N ILE A 238 10.55 -9.81 15.41
CA ILE A 238 9.43 -10.69 15.06
C ILE A 238 9.24 -10.82 13.55
N GLY A 239 9.24 -9.72 12.80
CA GLY A 239 8.92 -9.75 11.37
C GLY A 239 8.16 -8.51 10.89
N PRO A 240 7.62 -8.55 9.66
CA PRO A 240 6.65 -7.56 9.19
C PRO A 240 5.42 -7.49 10.11
N ILE A 241 5.00 -6.27 10.47
CA ILE A 241 3.89 -6.02 11.41
C ILE A 241 2.77 -5.26 10.66
N SER A 242 1.54 -5.75 10.76
CA SER A 242 0.37 -5.01 10.26
C SER A 242 0.15 -3.73 11.06
N ILE A 243 0.02 -2.61 10.35
CA ILE A 243 -0.29 -1.29 10.92
C ILE A 243 -1.44 -0.62 10.15
N ALA A 244 -2.05 0.39 10.75
CA ALA A 244 -2.92 1.34 10.06
C ALA A 244 -2.33 2.74 10.20
N MET A 245 -2.44 3.56 9.14
CA MET A 245 -1.94 4.93 9.12
C MET A 245 -2.94 5.87 8.46
N ASN A 246 -2.79 7.18 8.69
CA ASN A 246 -3.45 8.19 7.87
C ASN A 246 -2.74 8.25 6.50
N ALA A 247 -3.42 7.80 5.45
CA ALA A 247 -2.89 7.71 4.09
C ALA A 247 -3.19 8.95 3.22
N ASP A 248 -3.83 9.99 3.75
CA ASP A 248 -4.12 11.24 3.04
C ASP A 248 -2.91 11.81 2.24
N PRO A 249 -1.66 11.81 2.76
CA PRO A 249 -0.52 12.36 2.01
C PRO A 249 0.01 11.43 0.90
N LEU A 250 -0.50 10.20 0.76
CA LEU A 250 0.08 9.20 -0.14
C LEU A 250 -0.38 9.30 -1.60
N GLN A 251 -1.36 10.15 -1.93
CA GLN A 251 -1.94 10.23 -3.27
C GLN A 251 -0.87 10.32 -4.38
N LEU A 252 0.12 11.18 -4.19
CA LEU A 252 1.15 11.50 -5.17
C LEU A 252 2.57 11.20 -4.64
N TYR A 253 2.70 10.55 -3.48
CA TYR A 253 4.01 10.19 -2.92
C TYR A 253 4.76 9.28 -3.90
N PHE A 254 6.05 9.55 -4.11
CA PHE A 254 6.86 8.78 -5.07
C PHE A 254 8.20 8.31 -4.49
N GLY A 255 8.75 9.01 -3.50
CA GLY A 255 9.95 8.55 -2.80
C GLY A 255 10.48 9.53 -1.76
N GLY A 256 11.51 9.10 -1.02
CA GLY A 256 12.10 9.84 0.11
C GLY A 256 11.49 9.44 1.45
N ILE A 257 11.64 10.29 2.46
CA ILE A 257 11.12 10.05 3.81
C ILE A 257 9.87 10.91 4.01
N LEU A 258 8.70 10.29 3.96
CA LEU A 258 7.45 10.98 4.19
C LEU A 258 7.39 11.50 5.63
N SER A 259 7.20 12.81 5.79
CA SER A 259 7.00 13.42 7.11
C SER A 259 5.53 13.41 7.49
N GLY A 260 5.21 13.39 8.79
CA GLY A 260 3.82 13.52 9.28
C GLY A 260 3.16 14.88 9.00
N ARG A 261 3.86 15.83 8.36
CA ARG A 261 3.26 17.08 7.88
C ARG A 261 2.21 16.76 6.82
N GLY A 262 0.94 16.98 7.13
CA GLY A 262 -0.20 16.65 6.26
C GLY A 262 -1.06 15.49 6.76
N CYS A 263 -0.67 14.81 7.84
CA CYS A 263 -1.56 13.92 8.58
C CYS A 263 -2.48 14.78 9.46
N THR A 264 -3.65 15.16 8.94
CA THR A 264 -4.70 15.89 9.68
C THR A 264 -5.90 15.00 9.99
#